data_AF-A0A9E3SY69-F1
#
_entry.id   AF-A0A9E3SY69-F1
#
_cell.length_a   1.000
_cell.length_b   1.000
_cell.length_c   1.000
_cell.angle_alpha   90.00
_cell.angle_beta   90.00
_cell.angle_gamma   90.00
#
_symmetry.space_group_name_H-M   'P 1'
#
loop_
_entity.id
_entity.type
_entity.pdbx_description
1 polymer ?
#
loop_
_entity_poly.entity_id
_entity_poly.type
_entity_poly.pdbx_seq_one_letter_code
_entity_poly.pdbx_strand_id
1 'polypeptide(L)'
;MRGQRFLAELSKHFIPLFTLVVVVQGVHVIEHVIQLVQVYKLGIPEDNALGLLGYVFALQGTEEWLHLVFNTSYFLPLLILAVLLRPLVPSIVPRWVFLTFAMGGVALEGWHVIEHSVIISHVIANRGCPCPGILDPILGIGDTLLHFFYNAVTYGSILPAYGYVMRRWTRSRGVLRSAEAG
;
A
#
# COMPACT_ATOMS: atom_id res chain seq x y z
N MET A 1 25.10 -16.34 6.70
CA MET A 1 25.60 -16.35 5.30
C MET A 1 24.51 -16.60 4.25
N ARG A 2 23.58 -17.56 4.45
CA ARG A 2 22.53 -17.93 3.45
C ARG A 2 21.64 -16.75 3.00
N GLY A 3 21.09 -15.97 3.92
CA GLY A 3 20.22 -14.82 3.57
C GLY A 3 20.93 -13.68 2.81
N GLN A 4 22.25 -13.54 2.96
CA GLN A 4 23.01 -12.49 2.28
C GLN A 4 23.27 -12.82 0.80
N ARG A 5 23.62 -14.07 0.50
CA ARG A 5 23.75 -14.56 -0.88
C ARG A 5 22.40 -14.49 -1.59
N PHE A 6 21.32 -14.90 -0.92
CA PHE A 6 19.97 -14.80 -1.47
C PHE A 6 19.57 -13.36 -1.78
N LEU A 7 19.80 -12.42 -0.86
CA LEU A 7 19.50 -10.99 -1.10
C LEU A 7 20.34 -10.44 -2.27
N ALA A 8 21.61 -10.84 -2.41
CA ALA A 8 22.46 -10.36 -3.50
C ALA A 8 21.91 -10.76 -4.87
N GLU A 9 21.55 -12.03 -5.05
CA GLU A 9 20.95 -12.55 -6.29
C GLU A 9 19.60 -11.90 -6.60
N LEU A 10 18.75 -11.74 -5.58
CA LEU A 10 17.39 -11.23 -5.75
C LEU A 10 17.33 -9.70 -5.88
N SER A 11 18.36 -8.99 -5.40
CA SER A 11 18.32 -7.53 -5.23
C SER A 11 18.05 -6.74 -6.51
N LYS A 12 18.40 -7.28 -7.68
CA LYS A 12 18.19 -6.61 -8.98
C LYS A 12 16.72 -6.33 -9.28
N HIS A 13 15.81 -7.19 -8.83
CA HIS A 13 14.37 -7.05 -9.06
C HIS A 13 13.59 -6.80 -7.77
N PHE A 14 14.04 -7.39 -6.66
CA PHE A 14 13.38 -7.25 -5.36
C PHE A 14 13.42 -5.82 -4.81
N ILE A 15 14.56 -5.13 -4.87
CA ILE A 15 14.68 -3.76 -4.36
C ILE A 15 13.87 -2.76 -5.18
N PRO A 16 13.94 -2.78 -6.54
CA PRO A 16 13.06 -1.93 -7.35
C PRO A 16 11.58 -2.21 -7.12
N LEU A 17 11.16 -3.48 -7.05
CA LEU A 17 9.77 -3.84 -6.76
C LEU A 17 9.30 -3.28 -5.42
N PHE A 18 10.06 -3.50 -4.34
CA PHE A 18 9.67 -3.01 -3.03
C PHE A 18 9.67 -1.48 -2.97
N THR A 19 10.62 -0.83 -3.67
CA THR A 19 10.64 0.64 -3.77
C THR A 19 9.42 1.16 -4.54
N LEU A 20 9.06 0.52 -5.66
CA LEU A 20 7.86 0.87 -6.42
C LEU A 20 6.60 0.76 -5.55
N VAL A 21 6.46 -0.34 -4.81
CA VAL A 21 5.35 -0.55 -3.86
C VAL A 21 5.27 0.57 -2.82
N VAL A 22 6.41 0.97 -2.23
CA VAL A 22 6.46 2.09 -1.27
C VAL A 22 6.06 3.43 -1.90
N VAL A 23 6.45 3.67 -3.16
CA VAL A 23 6.13 4.90 -3.87
C VAL A 23 4.65 4.95 -4.26
N VAL A 24 4.13 3.89 -4.89
CA VAL A 24 2.72 3.81 -5.31
C VAL A 24 1.80 3.99 -4.11
N GLN A 25 2.04 3.26 -3.03
CA GLN A 25 1.23 3.40 -1.81
C GLN A 25 1.40 4.77 -1.14
N GLY A 26 2.60 5.35 -1.20
CA GLY A 26 2.82 6.72 -0.72
C GLY A 26 1.98 7.74 -1.47
N VAL A 27 1.88 7.62 -2.80
CA VAL A 27 0.99 8.45 -3.63
C VAL A 27 -0.48 8.22 -3.25
N HIS A 28 -0.88 6.97 -3.06
CA HIS A 28 -2.27 6.64 -2.67
C HIS A 28 -2.65 7.24 -1.30
N VAL A 29 -1.76 7.16 -0.31
CA VAL A 29 -1.98 7.79 1.00
C VAL A 29 -2.10 9.31 0.87
N ILE A 30 -1.27 9.94 0.02
CA ILE A 30 -1.35 11.39 -0.25
C ILE A 30 -2.71 11.76 -0.86
N GLU A 31 -3.21 10.94 -1.78
CA GLU A 31 -4.55 11.13 -2.37
C GLU A 31 -5.62 11.19 -1.28
N HIS A 32 -5.65 10.21 -0.36
CA HIS A 32 -6.59 10.22 0.76
C HIS A 32 -6.38 11.37 1.75
N VAL A 33 -5.14 11.81 1.98
CA VAL A 33 -4.90 13.02 2.79
C VAL A 33 -5.55 14.24 2.13
N ILE A 34 -5.49 14.35 0.81
CA ILE A 34 -6.14 15.43 0.07
C ILE A 34 -7.66 15.30 0.19
N GLN A 35 -8.23 14.10 0.08
CA GLN A 35 -9.68 13.88 0.30
C GLN A 35 -10.10 14.32 1.71
N LEU A 36 -9.35 13.95 2.75
CA LEU A 36 -9.64 14.39 4.12
C LEU A 36 -9.61 15.93 4.25
N VAL A 37 -8.67 16.59 3.58
CA VAL A 37 -8.63 18.06 3.55
C VAL A 37 -9.86 18.62 2.82
N GLN A 38 -10.25 18.03 1.69
CA GLN A 38 -11.45 18.42 0.95
C GLN A 38 -12.71 18.33 1.82
N VAL A 39 -12.89 17.20 2.51
CA VAL A 39 -14.05 16.97 3.38
C VAL A 39 -14.01 17.88 4.62
N TYR A 40 -12.97 17.77 5.44
CA TYR A 40 -12.96 18.37 6.78
C TYR A 40 -12.48 19.81 6.84
N LYS A 41 -11.79 20.32 5.81
CA LYS A 41 -11.30 21.71 5.76
C LYS A 41 -12.01 22.55 4.72
N LEU A 42 -12.32 21.98 3.55
CA LEU A 42 -12.99 22.71 2.48
C LEU A 42 -14.51 22.51 2.46
N GLY A 43 -15.05 21.57 3.25
CA GLY A 43 -16.48 21.31 3.34
C GLY A 43 -17.06 20.68 2.07
N ILE A 44 -16.23 20.03 1.26
CA ILE A 44 -16.67 19.29 0.07
C ILE A 44 -17.38 18.01 0.57
N PRO A 45 -18.60 17.70 0.08
CA PRO A 45 -19.27 16.46 0.43
C PRO A 45 -18.41 15.23 0.07
N GLU A 46 -18.47 14.15 0.86
CA GLU A 46 -17.62 12.96 0.66
C GLU A 46 -17.71 12.41 -0.77
N ASP A 47 -18.91 12.22 -1.31
CA ASP A 47 -19.14 11.76 -2.70
C ASP A 47 -18.53 12.67 -3.79
N ASN A 48 -18.08 13.88 -3.44
CA ASN A 48 -17.42 14.82 -4.36
C ASN A 48 -15.95 15.06 -4.02
N ALA A 49 -15.43 14.48 -2.93
CA ALA A 49 -14.08 14.69 -2.45
C ALA A 49 -13.11 13.70 -3.12
N LEU A 50 -12.91 13.84 -4.43
CA LEU A 50 -12.23 12.84 -5.27
C LEU A 50 -10.68 12.85 -5.15
N GLY A 51 -10.09 13.63 -4.26
CA GLY A 51 -8.62 13.75 -4.16
C GLY A 51 -8.05 14.66 -5.24
N LEU A 52 -6.86 14.37 -5.78
CA LEU A 52 -6.27 15.11 -6.90
C LEU A 52 -6.40 14.33 -8.21
N LEU A 53 -6.00 13.06 -8.19
CA LEU A 53 -6.03 12.17 -9.32
C LEU A 53 -7.46 11.69 -9.62
N GLY A 54 -8.33 11.56 -8.62
CA GLY A 54 -9.71 11.14 -8.84
C GLY A 54 -10.50 12.11 -9.72
N TYR A 55 -10.21 13.42 -9.71
CA TYR A 55 -10.81 14.35 -10.69
C TYR A 55 -10.36 14.11 -12.13
N VAL A 56 -9.18 13.53 -12.34
CA VAL A 56 -8.65 13.20 -13.68
C VAL A 56 -9.14 11.82 -14.14
N PHE A 57 -9.26 10.87 -13.21
CA PHE A 57 -9.65 9.49 -13.46
C PHE A 57 -11.06 9.18 -12.92
N ALA A 58 -11.99 10.13 -13.04
CA ALA A 58 -13.37 10.05 -12.53
C ALA A 58 -14.28 9.15 -13.39
N LEU A 59 -13.97 7.86 -13.49
CA LEU A 59 -14.80 6.91 -14.24
C LEU A 59 -16.17 6.75 -13.55
N GLN A 60 -17.26 6.95 -14.31
CA GLN A 60 -18.63 7.02 -13.78
C GLN A 60 -18.86 8.14 -12.76
N GLY A 61 -18.03 9.20 -12.81
CA GLY A 61 -18.15 10.36 -11.93
C GLY A 61 -17.62 10.14 -10.52
N THR A 62 -16.90 9.05 -10.27
CA THR A 62 -16.31 8.70 -8.97
C THR A 62 -14.84 8.30 -9.13
N GLU A 63 -14.10 8.33 -8.03
CA GLU A 63 -12.69 7.92 -7.91
C GLU A 63 -12.52 6.43 -7.64
N GLU A 64 -13.60 5.68 -7.43
CA GLU A 64 -13.53 4.31 -6.92
C GLU A 64 -12.77 3.34 -7.82
N TRP A 65 -12.81 3.54 -9.14
CA TRP A 65 -12.01 2.76 -10.08
C TRP A 65 -10.51 3.04 -9.92
N LEU A 66 -10.14 4.29 -9.64
CA LEU A 66 -8.76 4.67 -9.38
C LEU A 66 -8.27 4.01 -8.08
N HIS A 67 -9.09 4.02 -7.02
CA HIS A 67 -8.76 3.34 -5.77
C HIS A 67 -8.59 1.82 -5.98
N LEU A 68 -9.54 1.13 -6.61
CA LEU A 68 -9.40 -0.30 -6.89
C LEU A 68 -8.09 -0.64 -7.65
N VAL A 69 -7.68 0.22 -8.59
CA VAL A 69 -6.39 0.09 -9.29
C VAL A 69 -5.21 0.28 -8.33
N PHE A 70 -5.21 1.31 -7.49
CA PHE A 70 -4.18 1.50 -6.46
C PHE A 70 -4.10 0.28 -5.54
N ASN A 71 -5.21 -0.14 -4.95
CA ASN A 71 -5.26 -1.27 -4.02
C ASN A 71 -4.78 -2.57 -4.67
N THR A 72 -5.25 -2.88 -5.88
CA THR A 72 -4.83 -4.11 -6.57
C THR A 72 -3.36 -4.07 -6.97
N SER A 73 -2.89 -2.93 -7.47
CA SER A 73 -1.48 -2.74 -7.86
C SER A 73 -0.53 -2.72 -6.67
N TYR A 74 -1.04 -2.46 -5.46
CA TYR A 74 -0.31 -2.57 -4.21
C TYR A 74 -0.36 -4.00 -3.63
N PHE A 75 -1.54 -4.61 -3.56
CA PHE A 75 -1.77 -5.92 -2.96
C PHE A 75 -1.01 -7.05 -3.67
N LEU A 76 -1.06 -7.12 -5.00
CA LEU A 76 -0.44 -8.21 -5.75
C LEU A 76 1.09 -8.26 -5.53
N PRO A 77 1.85 -7.15 -5.63
CA PRO A 77 3.24 -7.12 -5.21
C PRO A 77 3.48 -7.47 -3.74
N LEU A 78 2.59 -7.08 -2.82
CA LEU A 78 2.74 -7.45 -1.40
C LEU A 78 2.70 -8.96 -1.19
N LEU A 79 1.86 -9.71 -1.91
CA LEU A 79 1.86 -11.17 -1.88
C LEU A 79 3.21 -11.75 -2.35
N ILE A 80 3.74 -11.20 -3.44
CA ILE A 80 5.06 -11.60 -3.96
C ILE A 80 6.14 -11.30 -2.93
N LEU A 81 6.17 -10.08 -2.38
CA LEU A 81 7.13 -9.65 -1.37
C LEU A 81 7.03 -10.50 -0.09
N ALA A 82 5.82 -10.92 0.32
CA ALA A 82 5.64 -11.81 1.47
C ALA A 82 6.42 -13.12 1.28
N VAL A 83 6.34 -13.72 0.09
CA VAL A 83 7.08 -14.95 -0.24
C VAL A 83 8.58 -14.68 -0.28
N LEU A 84 9.01 -13.58 -0.91
CA LEU A 84 10.42 -13.22 -1.06
C LEU A 84 11.09 -12.80 0.27
N LEU A 85 10.32 -12.28 1.22
CA LEU A 85 10.81 -11.88 2.55
C LEU A 85 11.00 -13.08 3.49
N ARG A 86 10.24 -14.17 3.35
CA ARG A 86 10.34 -15.38 4.20
C ARG A 86 11.78 -15.88 4.41
N PRO A 87 12.61 -16.11 3.38
CA PRO A 87 13.99 -16.58 3.56
C PRO A 87 14.91 -15.57 4.25
N LEU A 88 14.50 -14.30 4.37
CA LEU A 88 15.25 -13.26 5.06
C LEU A 88 14.94 -13.21 6.57
N VAL A 89 13.89 -13.89 7.03
CA VAL A 89 13.45 -13.93 8.43
C VAL A 89 14.12 -15.09 9.17
N PRO A 90 14.63 -14.90 10.42
CA PRO A 90 14.76 -13.64 11.15
C PRO A 90 16.07 -12.89 10.87
N SER A 91 16.91 -13.39 9.95
CA SER A 91 18.32 -12.98 9.82
C SER A 91 18.56 -11.53 9.38
N ILE A 92 17.63 -10.96 8.60
CA ILE A 92 17.66 -9.57 8.13
C ILE A 92 16.41 -8.84 8.62
N VAL A 93 15.26 -9.49 8.47
CA VAL A 93 13.96 -8.95 8.89
C VAL A 93 13.52 -9.67 10.16
N PRO A 94 13.37 -8.98 11.30
CA PRO A 94 12.89 -9.61 12.54
C PRO A 94 11.51 -10.24 12.37
N ARG A 95 11.21 -11.31 13.14
CA ARG A 95 9.92 -12.01 13.05
C ARG A 95 8.72 -11.09 13.27
N TRP A 96 8.80 -10.19 14.25
CA TRP A 96 7.72 -9.26 14.54
C TRP A 96 7.48 -8.28 13.39
N VAL A 97 8.55 -7.82 12.71
CA VAL A 97 8.44 -6.95 11.53
C VAL A 97 7.76 -7.68 10.39
N PHE A 98 8.14 -8.94 10.16
CA PHE A 98 7.49 -9.76 9.15
C PHE A 98 6.02 -10.03 9.49
N LEU A 99 5.68 -10.23 10.77
CA LEU A 99 4.30 -10.40 11.22
C LEU A 99 3.49 -9.11 11.02
N THR A 100 4.05 -7.94 11.36
CA THR A 100 3.43 -6.64 11.08
C THR A 100 3.19 -6.45 9.59
N PHE A 101 4.18 -6.75 8.75
CA PHE A 101 4.04 -6.72 7.28
C PHE A 101 2.94 -7.66 6.78
N ALA A 102 2.90 -8.91 7.29
CA ALA A 102 1.95 -9.90 6.83
C ALA A 102 0.51 -9.58 7.27
N MET A 103 0.32 -9.14 8.51
CA MET A 103 -1.03 -8.86 9.05
C MET A 103 -1.51 -7.47 8.63
N GLY A 104 -0.73 -6.44 8.94
CA GLY A 104 -1.10 -5.05 8.65
C GLY A 104 -0.97 -4.68 7.19
N GLY A 105 -0.04 -5.30 6.46
CA GLY A 105 0.20 -4.99 5.05
C GLY A 105 -0.61 -5.91 4.16
N VAL A 106 -0.31 -7.21 4.18
CA VAL A 106 -0.93 -8.17 3.25
C VAL A 106 -2.39 -8.46 3.59
N ALA A 107 -2.69 -8.84 4.84
CA ALA A 107 -4.05 -9.28 5.18
C ALA A 107 -5.05 -8.12 5.17
N LEU A 108 -4.70 -6.97 5.75
CA LEU A 108 -5.56 -5.79 5.72
C LEU A 108 -5.74 -5.23 4.30
N GLU A 109 -4.69 -5.22 3.48
CA GLU A 109 -4.87 -4.79 2.08
C GLU A 109 -5.72 -5.78 1.27
N GLY A 110 -5.61 -7.08 1.56
CA GLY A 110 -6.50 -8.08 0.97
C GLY A 110 -7.97 -7.84 1.34
N TRP A 111 -8.25 -7.46 2.59
CA TRP A 111 -9.58 -7.02 3.03
C TRP A 111 -10.03 -5.77 2.26
N HIS A 112 -9.14 -4.78 2.16
CA HIS A 112 -9.40 -3.50 1.50
C HIS A 112 -9.78 -3.64 0.01
N VAL A 113 -9.11 -4.54 -0.72
CA VAL A 113 -9.49 -4.88 -2.11
C VAL A 113 -10.89 -5.51 -2.20
N ILE A 114 -11.27 -6.33 -1.22
CA ILE A 114 -12.62 -6.93 -1.17
C ILE A 114 -13.67 -5.83 -0.97
N GLU A 115 -13.41 -4.89 -0.06
CA GLU A 115 -14.29 -3.75 0.20
C GLU A 115 -14.48 -2.89 -1.05
N HIS A 116 -13.39 -2.49 -1.73
CA HIS A 116 -13.51 -1.77 -3.02
C HIS A 116 -14.21 -2.58 -4.11
N SER A 117 -14.10 -3.91 -4.11
CA SER A 117 -14.84 -4.74 -5.06
C SER A 117 -16.36 -4.64 -4.83
N VAL A 118 -16.79 -4.52 -3.57
CA VAL A 118 -18.20 -4.26 -3.21
C VAL A 118 -18.61 -2.84 -3.62
N ILE A 119 -17.79 -1.84 -3.31
CA ILE A 119 -18.03 -0.45 -3.72
C ILE A 119 -18.21 -0.34 -5.24
N ILE A 120 -17.32 -0.97 -6.02
CA ILE A 120 -17.41 -1.00 -7.49
C ILE A 120 -18.69 -1.66 -7.97
N SER A 121 -19.18 -2.71 -7.28
CA SER A 121 -20.47 -3.31 -7.62
C SER A 121 -21.62 -2.31 -7.48
N HIS A 122 -21.57 -1.44 -6.46
CA HIS A 122 -22.54 -0.36 -6.27
C HIS A 122 -22.36 0.74 -7.33
N VAL A 123 -21.13 1.16 -7.63
CA VAL A 123 -20.84 2.15 -8.69
C VAL A 123 -21.40 1.71 -10.04
N ILE A 124 -21.23 0.43 -10.39
CA ILE A 124 -21.80 -0.14 -11.63
C ILE A 124 -23.33 -0.15 -11.58
N ALA A 125 -23.92 -0.61 -10.47
CA ALA A 125 -25.37 -0.71 -10.32
C ALA A 125 -26.07 0.66 -10.37
N ASN A 126 -25.46 1.68 -9.75
CA ASN A 126 -26.03 3.02 -9.60
C ASN A 126 -25.59 4.00 -10.69
N ARG A 127 -24.65 3.61 -11.56
CA ARG A 127 -23.97 4.48 -12.55
C ARG A 127 -23.28 5.70 -11.89
N GLY A 128 -22.71 5.49 -10.70
CA GLY A 128 -22.13 6.52 -9.84
C GLY A 128 -22.39 6.21 -8.36
N CYS A 129 -22.32 7.22 -7.49
CA CYS A 129 -22.66 7.08 -6.07
C CYS A 129 -24.18 7.34 -5.82
N PRO A 130 -24.76 6.84 -4.71
CA PRO A 130 -24.11 6.33 -3.51
C PRO A 130 -23.42 4.98 -3.73
N CYS A 131 -22.30 4.80 -3.05
CA CYS A 131 -21.35 3.72 -3.30
C CYS A 131 -20.78 3.20 -1.96
N PRO A 132 -21.64 2.80 -1.00
CA PRO A 132 -21.19 2.41 0.34
C PRO A 132 -20.26 1.20 0.28
N GLY A 133 -19.28 1.19 1.16
CA GLY A 133 -18.46 0.02 1.43
C GLY A 133 -19.15 -0.95 2.37
N ILE A 134 -18.34 -1.76 3.06
CA ILE A 134 -18.84 -2.77 3.99
C ILE A 134 -18.84 -2.20 5.42
N LEU A 135 -17.72 -1.62 5.86
CA LEU A 135 -17.56 -1.21 7.26
C LEU A 135 -18.00 0.23 7.55
N ASP A 136 -18.00 1.14 6.57
CA ASP A 136 -18.46 2.52 6.73
C ASP A 136 -19.88 2.61 7.32
N PRO A 137 -20.93 1.93 6.78
CA PRO A 137 -22.26 1.99 7.37
C PRO A 137 -22.34 1.25 8.70
N ILE A 138 -21.52 0.21 8.91
CA ILE A 138 -21.50 -0.59 10.15
C ILE A 138 -20.92 0.22 11.31
N LEU A 139 -19.85 0.97 11.04
CA LEU A 139 -19.13 1.78 12.03
C LEU A 139 -19.72 3.17 12.19
N GLY A 140 -20.57 3.62 11.26
CA GLY A 140 -21.16 4.95 11.27
C GLY A 140 -20.10 6.05 11.06
N ILE A 141 -19.06 5.75 10.28
CA ILE A 141 -17.99 6.68 9.92
C ILE A 141 -17.99 6.89 8.41
N GLY A 142 -17.50 8.06 7.99
CA GLY A 142 -17.38 8.40 6.58
C GLY A 142 -16.40 7.48 5.85
N ASP A 143 -16.71 7.22 4.58
CA ASP A 143 -15.92 6.32 3.72
C ASP A 143 -14.48 6.82 3.58
N THR A 144 -14.34 8.13 3.33
CA THR A 144 -13.03 8.79 3.19
C THR A 144 -12.13 8.58 4.41
N LEU A 145 -12.71 8.64 5.61
CA LEU A 145 -11.96 8.46 6.85
C LEU A 145 -11.53 7.01 7.04
N LEU A 146 -12.45 6.06 6.81
CA LEU A 146 -12.18 4.64 6.92
C LEU A 146 -11.05 4.22 5.96
N HIS A 147 -11.14 4.60 4.69
CA HIS A 147 -10.17 4.25 3.67
C HIS A 147 -8.81 4.91 3.92
N PHE A 148 -8.76 6.13 4.44
CA PHE A 148 -7.50 6.71 4.93
C PHE A 148 -6.86 5.84 6.03
N PHE A 149 -7.64 5.35 6.99
CA PHE A 149 -7.12 4.50 8.05
C PHE A 149 -6.55 3.18 7.53
N TYR A 150 -7.24 2.51 6.61
CA TYR A 150 -6.71 1.32 5.96
C TYR A 150 -5.37 1.61 5.31
N ASN A 151 -5.30 2.63 4.46
CA ASN A 151 -4.08 3.00 3.75
C ASN A 151 -2.93 3.40 4.68
N ALA A 152 -3.21 4.14 5.75
CA ALA A 152 -2.21 4.53 6.73
C ALA A 152 -1.63 3.32 7.47
N VAL A 153 -2.48 2.37 7.88
CA VAL A 153 -2.06 1.15 8.56
C VAL A 153 -1.29 0.24 7.59
N THR A 154 -1.83 -0.01 6.40
CA THR A 154 -1.16 -0.87 5.41
C THR A 154 0.18 -0.29 5.00
N TYR A 155 0.28 1.01 4.74
CA TYR A 155 1.54 1.66 4.42
C TYR A 155 2.53 1.63 5.60
N GLY A 156 2.09 2.03 6.80
CA GLY A 156 2.93 2.04 8.00
C GLY A 156 3.48 0.66 8.35
N SER A 157 2.73 -0.41 8.05
CA SER A 157 3.13 -1.79 8.34
C SER A 157 4.27 -2.31 7.44
N ILE A 158 4.44 -1.76 6.23
CA ILE A 158 5.47 -2.24 5.28
C ILE A 158 6.79 -1.49 5.41
N LEU A 159 6.76 -0.25 5.88
CA LEU A 159 7.94 0.62 5.97
C LEU A 159 9.07 0.03 6.84
N PRO A 160 8.81 -0.62 7.99
CA PRO A 160 9.88 -1.25 8.76
C PRO A 160 10.58 -2.36 7.97
N ALA A 161 9.84 -3.24 7.29
CA ALA A 161 10.42 -4.32 6.49
C ALA A 161 11.28 -3.76 5.35
N TYR A 162 10.79 -2.73 4.65
CA TYR A 162 11.55 -2.00 3.63
C TYR A 162 12.84 -1.42 4.22
N GLY A 163 12.75 -0.74 5.38
CA GLY A 163 13.90 -0.14 6.06
C GLY A 163 14.98 -1.16 6.44
N TYR A 164 14.61 -2.33 6.98
CA TYR A 164 15.56 -3.40 7.30
C TYR A 164 16.29 -3.92 6.05
N VAL A 165 15.54 -4.17 4.98
CA VAL A 165 16.07 -4.62 3.69
C VAL A 165 17.03 -3.57 3.11
N MET A 166 16.63 -2.31 3.04
CA MET A 166 17.42 -1.22 2.46
C MET A 166 18.70 -0.95 3.24
N ARG A 167 18.62 -0.92 4.58
CA ARG A 167 19.80 -0.78 5.46
C ARG A 167 20.78 -1.93 5.24
N ARG A 168 20.28 -3.15 5.06
CA ARG A 168 21.16 -4.32 4.84
C ARG A 168 21.78 -4.32 3.45
N TRP A 169 21.03 -3.92 2.42
CA TRP A 169 21.50 -3.86 1.04
C TRP A 169 22.57 -2.78 0.83
N THR A 170 22.34 -1.58 1.34
CA THR A 170 23.32 -0.47 1.29
C THR A 170 24.64 -0.82 1.97
N ARG A 171 24.60 -1.44 3.16
CA ARG A 171 25.80 -1.94 3.85
C ARG A 171 26.57 -2.99 3.03
N SER A 172 25.88 -3.94 2.39
CA SER A 172 26.55 -4.93 1.53
C SER A 172 27.27 -4.29 0.34
N ARG A 173 26.65 -3.30 -0.31
CA ARG A 173 27.26 -2.59 -1.44
C ARG A 173 28.48 -1.77 -1.02
N GLY A 174 28.46 -1.15 0.16
CA GLY A 174 29.61 -0.43 0.70
C GLY A 174 30.83 -1.33 0.91
N VAL A 175 30.62 -2.50 1.54
CA VAL A 175 31.70 -3.46 1.80
C VAL A 175 32.34 -3.98 0.50
N LEU A 176 31.53 -4.31 -0.51
CA LEU A 176 32.05 -4.80 -1.79
C LEU A 176 32.89 -3.75 -2.51
N ARG A 177 32.43 -2.49 -2.54
CA ARG A 177 33.18 -1.39 -3.14
C ARG A 177 34.52 -1.13 -2.45
N SER A 178 34.56 -1.21 -1.12
CA SER A 178 35.82 -1.08 -0.37
C SER A 178 36.82 -2.21 -0.65
N ALA A 179 36.32 -3.43 -0.92
CA ALA A 179 37.16 -4.58 -1.24
C ALA A 179 37.70 -4.57 -2.68
N GLU A 180 37.02 -3.89 -3.62
CA GLU A 180 37.48 -3.70 -5.00
C GLU A 180 38.48 -2.54 -5.15
N ALA A 181 38.56 -1.65 -4.14
CA ALA A 181 39.37 -0.43 -4.17
C ALA A 181 40.71 -0.53 -3.43
N GLY A 182 41.00 -1.67 -2.78
CA GLY A 182 42.25 -1.94 -2.08
C GLY A 182 42.98 -3.14 -2.67
#